data_AF-A0A815AWH4-F1
#
_entry.id   AF-A0A815AWH4-F1
#
_cell.length_a   1.000
_cell.length_b   1.000
_cell.length_c   1.000
_cell.angle_alpha   90.00
_cell.angle_beta   90.00
_cell.angle_gamma   90.00
#
_symmetry.space_group_name_H-M   'P 1'
#
loop_
_entity.id
_entity.type
_entity.pdbx_description
1 polymer ?
#
loop_
_entity_poly.entity_id
_entity_poly.type
_entity_poly.pdbx_seq_one_letter_code
_entity_poly.pdbx_strand_id
1 'polypeptide(L)'
;MNTNYNQSKTNTLLTDEKFWKQIPDEKILLFQIDSIMCSNSTHKITDYLQYDFIGAPWNLIWYPFNKTYLVGNGGFLLRSRSKILALLQLIQYDSFPPDDHPFNKTYLVGNGGFSLRSRSKILALLQLIQYDSFPPEDVWYAQNLHRVNASIAPVHIAKTFAVESVFYERPVGVHRFTWGCKFRRKISETCPESVMVLPNGGC
;
A
#
# COMPACT_ATOMS: atom_id res chain seq x y z
N MET A 1 -8.59 18.58 -15.30
CA MET A 1 -7.46 17.85 -15.95
C MET A 1 -7.53 16.41 -15.48
N ASN A 2 -7.70 15.47 -16.42
CA ASN A 2 -8.09 14.07 -16.22
C ASN A 2 -7.22 13.29 -15.21
N THR A 3 -7.84 12.82 -14.13
CA THR A 3 -7.29 11.93 -13.10
C THR A 3 -7.50 10.44 -13.44
N ASN A 4 -7.18 10.02 -14.67
CA ASN A 4 -7.22 8.60 -15.04
C ASN A 4 -6.00 7.88 -14.46
N TYR A 5 -6.17 7.42 -13.23
CA TYR A 5 -5.59 6.23 -12.57
C TYR A 5 -4.27 5.67 -13.13
N ASN A 6 -3.18 6.01 -12.43
CA ASN A 6 -1.80 5.52 -12.62
C ASN A 6 -1.52 4.19 -11.87
N GLN A 7 -2.54 3.59 -11.26
CA GLN A 7 -2.44 2.41 -10.39
C GLN A 7 -1.92 1.16 -11.13
N SER A 8 -2.36 0.95 -12.38
CA SER A 8 -1.86 -0.15 -13.23
C SER A 8 -0.34 -0.10 -13.37
N LYS A 9 0.25 1.09 -13.57
CA LYS A 9 1.72 1.25 -13.66
C LYS A 9 2.42 0.98 -12.33
N THR A 10 1.85 1.43 -11.22
CA THR A 10 2.37 1.11 -9.88
C THR A 10 2.38 -0.40 -9.65
N ASN A 11 1.26 -1.07 -9.94
CA ASN A 11 1.15 -2.51 -9.79
C ASN A 11 2.22 -3.21 -10.62
N THR A 12 2.32 -2.89 -11.92
CA THR A 12 3.34 -3.45 -12.81
C THR A 12 4.76 -3.27 -12.27
N LEU A 13 5.12 -2.06 -11.81
CA LEU A 13 6.46 -1.80 -11.28
C LEU A 13 6.72 -2.59 -9.99
N LEU A 14 5.76 -2.58 -9.07
CA LEU A 14 5.89 -3.24 -7.77
C LEU A 14 5.71 -4.76 -7.83
N THR A 15 5.33 -5.31 -8.98
CA THR A 15 5.36 -6.75 -9.30
C THR A 15 6.46 -7.12 -10.27
N ASP A 16 7.32 -6.19 -10.69
CA ASP A 16 8.47 -6.49 -11.55
C ASP A 16 9.66 -7.00 -10.73
N GLU A 17 10.05 -8.25 -10.95
CA GLU A 17 11.20 -8.85 -10.31
C GLU A 17 12.51 -8.08 -10.61
N LYS A 18 12.64 -7.51 -11.81
CA LYS A 18 13.83 -6.72 -12.20
C LYS A 18 13.95 -5.43 -11.40
N PHE A 19 12.82 -4.83 -11.03
CA PHE A 19 12.80 -3.66 -10.14
C PHE A 19 13.31 -4.04 -8.75
N TRP A 20 12.79 -5.12 -8.16
CA TRP A 20 13.20 -5.56 -6.82
C TRP A 20 14.65 -6.04 -6.76
N LYS A 21 15.17 -6.66 -7.82
CA LYS A 21 16.60 -7.06 -7.93
C LYS A 21 17.57 -5.87 -7.89
N GLN A 22 17.13 -4.67 -8.28
CA GLN A 22 17.97 -3.46 -8.25
C GLN A 22 18.06 -2.81 -6.87
N ILE A 23 17.18 -3.18 -5.94
CA ILE A 23 17.18 -2.65 -4.59
C ILE A 23 18.13 -3.50 -3.74
N PRO A 24 19.18 -2.93 -3.12
CA PRO A 24 20.16 -3.72 -2.37
C PRO A 24 19.65 -4.10 -0.96
N ASP A 25 18.79 -3.26 -0.38
CA ASP A 25 18.33 -3.40 1.01
C ASP A 25 17.24 -4.47 1.17
N GLU A 26 17.16 -5.04 2.37
CA GLU A 26 16.16 -6.08 2.68
C GLU A 26 14.82 -5.49 3.11
N LYS A 27 14.82 -4.48 3.98
CA LYS A 27 13.60 -3.88 4.52
C LYS A 27 13.32 -2.56 3.81
N ILE A 28 12.24 -2.52 3.04
CA ILE A 28 11.90 -1.40 2.16
C ILE A 28 10.65 -0.72 2.69
N LEU A 29 10.79 0.51 3.16
CA LEU A 29 9.66 1.39 3.45
C LEU A 29 9.23 2.08 2.15
N LEU A 30 8.02 1.77 1.70
CA LEU A 30 7.38 2.36 0.54
C LEU A 30 6.32 3.35 1.01
N PHE A 31 6.39 4.59 0.52
CA PHE A 31 5.38 5.61 0.75
C PHE A 31 5.07 6.35 -0.56
N GLN A 32 3.80 6.48 -0.87
CA GLN A 32 3.29 7.13 -2.08
C GLN A 32 2.98 8.61 -1.82
N ILE A 33 2.76 9.39 -2.89
CA ILE A 33 2.53 10.85 -2.80
C ILE A 33 1.29 11.25 -2.00
N ASP A 34 0.37 10.31 -1.79
CA ASP A 34 -0.85 10.47 -1.01
C ASP A 34 -0.71 9.85 0.40
N SER A 35 0.52 9.63 0.85
CA SER A 35 0.84 9.22 2.22
C SER A 35 1.81 10.18 2.89
N ILE A 36 1.71 10.29 4.21
CA ILE A 36 2.58 11.17 5.00
C ILE A 36 2.90 10.53 6.35
N MET A 37 4.12 10.75 6.84
CA MET A 37 4.54 10.34 8.17
C MET A 37 4.09 11.36 9.22
N CYS A 38 3.76 10.87 10.41
CA CYS A 38 3.32 11.68 11.54
C CYS A 38 4.46 11.85 12.53
N SER A 39 4.96 13.08 12.73
CA SER A 39 6.09 13.34 13.63
C SER A 39 5.79 13.04 15.10
N ASN A 40 4.52 13.15 15.50
CA ASN A 40 4.04 12.89 16.86
C ASN A 40 3.61 11.42 17.07
N SER A 41 4.06 10.51 16.21
CA SER A 41 3.86 9.08 16.41
C SER A 41 4.47 8.61 17.73
N THR A 42 3.79 7.66 18.39
CA THR A 42 4.36 6.95 19.56
C THR A 42 5.15 5.71 19.16
N HIS A 43 5.19 5.41 17.86
CA HIS A 43 5.85 4.23 17.30
C HIS A 43 6.97 4.67 16.35
N LYS A 44 7.96 3.79 16.19
CA LYS A 44 9.05 3.95 15.23
C LYS A 44 8.93 2.89 14.15
N ILE A 45 9.45 3.18 12.95
CA ILE A 45 9.53 2.19 11.86
C ILE A 45 10.25 0.91 12.31
N THR A 46 11.24 1.04 13.20
CA THR A 46 12.00 -0.07 13.76
C THR A 46 11.14 -1.10 14.50
N ASP A 47 9.99 -0.69 15.03
CA ASP A 47 9.09 -1.54 15.83
C ASP A 47 8.34 -2.57 14.97
N TYR A 48 8.49 -2.49 13.65
CA TYR A 48 7.78 -3.32 12.67
C TYR A 48 8.73 -4.16 11.79
N LEU A 49 10.05 -4.08 12.00
CA LEU A 49 11.04 -4.79 11.18
C LEU A 49 10.97 -6.32 11.30
N GLN A 50 10.33 -6.84 12.35
CA GLN A 50 10.03 -8.27 12.51
C GLN A 50 9.01 -8.80 11.50
N TYR A 51 8.23 -7.92 10.86
CA TYR A 51 7.26 -8.32 9.84
C TYR A 51 7.87 -8.22 8.45
N ASP A 52 7.47 -9.14 7.58
CA ASP A 52 7.85 -9.12 6.18
C ASP A 52 6.96 -8.22 5.33
N PHE A 53 5.73 -8.01 5.78
CA PHE A 53 4.79 -7.09 5.17
C PHE A 53 3.88 -6.45 6.22
N ILE A 54 3.76 -5.13 6.15
CA ILE A 54 2.79 -4.34 6.94
C ILE A 54 2.37 -3.13 6.13
N GLY A 55 1.07 -2.82 6.18
CA GLY A 55 0.44 -1.63 5.60
C GLY A 55 -0.83 -1.29 6.37
N ALA A 56 -1.53 -0.23 5.99
CA ALA A 56 -2.76 0.16 6.69
C ALA A 56 -3.82 -0.97 6.62
N PRO A 57 -4.52 -1.28 7.72
CA PRO A 57 -5.62 -2.23 7.70
C PRO A 57 -6.91 -1.60 7.19
N TRP A 58 -7.80 -2.43 6.66
CA TRP A 58 -9.12 -2.03 6.21
C TRP A 58 -10.25 -2.47 7.13
N ASN A 59 -11.26 -1.60 7.28
CA ASN A 59 -12.49 -1.94 7.98
C ASN A 59 -13.50 -2.60 7.04
N LEU A 60 -13.80 -3.87 7.28
CA LEU A 60 -14.76 -4.68 6.49
C LEU A 60 -16.22 -4.17 6.56
N ILE A 61 -16.59 -3.40 7.58
CA ILE A 61 -17.99 -3.00 7.84
C ILE A 61 -18.42 -1.83 6.94
N TRP A 62 -17.50 -0.95 6.54
CA TRP A 62 -17.81 0.23 5.70
C TRP A 62 -17.86 -0.09 4.19
N TYR A 63 -17.71 -1.36 3.83
CA TYR A 63 -17.81 -1.85 2.47
C TYR A 63 -18.98 -2.84 2.33
N PRO A 64 -20.25 -2.37 2.25
CA PRO A 64 -21.41 -3.22 2.01
C PRO A 64 -21.57 -3.52 0.51
N PHE A 65 -20.54 -4.07 -0.14
CA PHE A 65 -20.57 -4.29 -1.59
C PHE A 65 -20.48 -5.75 -1.97
N ASN A 66 -21.28 -6.10 -2.98
CA ASN A 66 -21.32 -7.38 -3.65
C ASN A 66 -19.90 -7.78 -4.07
N LYS A 67 -19.61 -9.07 -3.97
CA LYS A 67 -18.30 -9.67 -4.22
C LYS A 67 -17.68 -9.09 -5.49
N THR A 68 -16.35 -9.04 -5.47
CA THR A 68 -15.40 -8.75 -6.56
C THR A 68 -14.89 -7.30 -6.59
N TYR A 69 -13.56 -7.15 -6.49
CA TYR A 69 -12.77 -5.92 -6.63
C TYR A 69 -12.79 -4.93 -5.43
N LEU A 70 -12.02 -5.22 -4.37
CA LEU A 70 -11.59 -4.19 -3.40
C LEU A 70 -10.14 -3.82 -3.71
N VAL A 71 -9.98 -2.66 -4.33
CA VAL A 71 -8.69 -2.16 -4.80
C VAL A 71 -7.94 -1.42 -3.70
N GLY A 72 -6.66 -1.75 -3.50
CA GLY A 72 -5.74 -0.95 -2.70
C GLY A 72 -5.25 0.27 -3.47
N ASN A 73 -5.17 1.43 -2.82
CA ASN A 73 -4.74 2.67 -3.46
C ASN A 73 -3.23 2.63 -3.67
N GLY A 74 -2.80 2.03 -4.78
CA GLY A 74 -1.42 2.06 -5.27
C GLY A 74 -1.08 3.41 -5.93
N GLY A 75 -1.05 4.50 -5.17
CA GLY A 75 -0.45 5.77 -5.54
C GLY A 75 1.00 5.69 -6.06
N PHE A 76 1.51 6.78 -6.61
CA PHE A 76 2.80 6.82 -7.33
C PHE A 76 3.92 7.40 -6.45
N LEU A 77 5.20 7.13 -6.79
CA LEU A 77 6.40 7.59 -6.07
C LEU A 77 6.99 8.88 -6.67
N LEU A 78 7.48 9.82 -5.84
CA LEU A 78 8.22 11.02 -6.27
C LEU A 78 9.72 10.92 -5.90
N ARG A 79 10.62 10.72 -6.88
CA ARG A 79 12.02 11.20 -6.90
C ARG A 79 12.46 11.48 -8.34
N SER A 80 13.26 12.54 -8.55
CA SER A 80 13.76 13.12 -9.83
C SER A 80 13.00 12.72 -11.10
N ARG A 81 12.31 13.70 -11.72
CA ARG A 81 11.65 13.57 -13.02
C ARG A 81 12.50 12.82 -14.06
N SER A 82 13.81 13.02 -14.09
CA SER A 82 14.72 12.35 -15.02
C SER A 82 14.84 10.83 -14.82
N LYS A 83 14.81 10.35 -13.57
CA LYS A 83 14.91 8.91 -13.27
C LYS A 83 13.59 8.17 -13.53
N ILE A 84 12.47 8.85 -13.27
CA ILE A 84 11.13 8.34 -13.59
C ILE A 84 10.96 8.17 -15.10
N LEU A 85 11.39 9.14 -15.91
CA LEU A 85 11.29 9.03 -17.37
C LEU A 85 12.15 7.89 -17.93
N ALA A 86 13.34 7.66 -17.37
CA ALA A 86 14.20 6.54 -17.74
C ALA A 86 13.56 5.17 -17.40
N LEU A 87 12.90 5.06 -16.24
CA LEU A 87 12.23 3.83 -15.82
C LEU A 87 10.97 3.54 -16.67
N LEU A 88 10.20 4.57 -17.01
CA LEU A 88 9.00 4.45 -17.84
C LEU A 88 9.29 4.04 -19.29
N GLN A 89 10.51 4.26 -19.78
CA GLN A 89 10.93 3.80 -21.11
C GLN A 89 11.23 2.28 -21.17
N LEU A 90 11.31 1.60 -20.03
CA LEU A 90 11.65 0.17 -19.94
C LEU A 90 10.44 -0.76 -19.92
N ILE A 91 9.23 -0.23 -19.79
CA ILE A 91 8.01 -1.02 -19.60
C ILE A 91 7.14 -0.88 -20.86
N GLN A 92 7.14 -1.90 -21.72
CA GLN A 92 6.14 -2.06 -22.79
C GLN A 92 4.93 -2.83 -22.25
N TYR A 93 3.73 -2.39 -22.65
CA TYR A 93 2.44 -2.85 -22.14
C TYR A 93 1.70 -3.63 -23.23
N ASP A 94 1.25 -4.84 -22.92
CA ASP A 94 0.30 -5.61 -23.74
C ASP A 94 -0.95 -5.95 -22.88
N SER A 95 -2.11 -5.99 -23.52
CA SER A 95 -3.44 -6.12 -22.90
C SER A 95 -4.02 -7.54 -23.01
N PHE A 96 -4.44 -8.16 -21.89
CA PHE A 96 -5.23 -9.42 -21.84
C PHE A 96 -6.04 -9.54 -20.50
N PRO A 97 -6.81 -10.63 -20.26
CA PRO A 97 -8.26 -10.75 -20.34
C PRO A 97 -8.94 -10.77 -18.94
N PRO A 98 -10.28 -10.98 -18.83
CA PRO A 98 -10.99 -10.97 -17.54
C PRO A 98 -10.85 -12.28 -16.74
N ASP A 99 -10.65 -12.19 -15.43
CA ASP A 99 -10.42 -13.30 -14.49
C ASP A 99 -11.68 -13.82 -13.77
N ASP A 100 -11.71 -15.15 -13.58
CA ASP A 100 -12.71 -15.92 -12.81
C ASP A 100 -12.02 -16.76 -11.70
N HIS A 101 -11.61 -16.15 -10.58
CA HIS A 101 -11.03 -16.90 -9.43
C HIS A 101 -11.63 -16.52 -8.06
N PRO A 102 -11.97 -17.48 -7.17
CA PRO A 102 -12.66 -17.22 -5.90
C PRO A 102 -11.71 -16.86 -4.73
N PHE A 103 -12.09 -15.84 -3.95
CA PHE A 103 -11.29 -15.17 -2.90
C PHE A 103 -11.31 -15.84 -1.51
N ASN A 104 -10.18 -15.74 -0.79
CA ASN A 104 -10.08 -16.07 0.64
C ASN A 104 -10.07 -14.79 1.51
N LYS A 105 -10.95 -14.72 2.52
CA LYS A 105 -11.31 -13.51 3.30
C LYS A 105 -10.34 -13.18 4.46
N THR A 106 -9.19 -13.83 4.57
CA THR A 106 -8.38 -13.85 5.81
C THR A 106 -7.40 -12.69 5.96
N TYR A 107 -7.14 -11.90 4.90
CA TYR A 107 -6.07 -10.89 4.89
C TYR A 107 -6.66 -9.47 4.75
N LEU A 108 -6.64 -8.70 5.84
CA LEU A 108 -7.25 -7.36 5.96
C LEU A 108 -6.23 -6.22 6.08
N VAL A 109 -4.99 -6.50 5.71
CA VAL A 109 -3.88 -5.54 5.68
C VAL A 109 -3.39 -5.52 4.24
N GLY A 110 -3.21 -4.35 3.65
CA GLY A 110 -2.93 -4.33 2.21
C GLY A 110 -3.01 -2.99 1.55
N ASN A 111 -2.84 -1.88 2.27
CA ASN A 111 -2.61 -0.62 1.58
C ASN A 111 -1.12 -0.46 1.25
N GLY A 112 -0.80 -0.53 -0.04
CA GLY A 112 0.54 -0.42 -0.59
C GLY A 112 1.13 0.97 -0.42
N GLY A 113 0.29 2.01 -0.25
CA GLY A 113 0.73 3.40 -0.26
C GLY A 113 1.51 3.87 0.94
N PHE A 114 1.42 3.17 2.05
CA PHE A 114 2.39 3.28 3.14
C PHE A 114 2.62 1.88 3.69
N SER A 115 3.70 1.22 3.24
CA SER A 115 3.97 -0.18 3.57
C SER A 115 5.45 -0.45 3.81
N LEU A 116 5.75 -1.40 4.70
CA LEU A 116 7.09 -1.96 4.87
C LEU A 116 7.09 -3.37 4.27
N ARG A 117 8.09 -3.67 3.44
CA ARG A 117 8.19 -4.93 2.69
C ARG A 117 9.59 -5.53 2.79
N SER A 118 9.66 -6.85 2.82
CA SER A 118 10.93 -7.60 2.77
C SER A 118 11.24 -8.04 1.35
N ARG A 119 12.33 -7.51 0.79
CA ARG A 119 12.73 -7.73 -0.59
C ARG A 119 12.87 -9.22 -0.91
N SER A 120 13.50 -10.00 -0.03
CA SER A 120 13.68 -11.44 -0.24
C SER A 120 12.34 -12.18 -0.37
N LYS A 121 11.35 -11.83 0.45
CA LYS A 121 10.01 -12.43 0.42
C LYS A 121 9.21 -12.02 -0.81
N ILE A 122 9.33 -10.75 -1.22
CA ILE A 122 8.70 -10.26 -2.45
C ILE A 122 9.27 -11.00 -3.67
N LEU A 123 10.60 -11.08 -3.79
CA LEU A 123 11.26 -11.81 -4.88
C LEU A 123 10.89 -13.30 -4.88
N ALA A 124 10.91 -13.95 -3.73
CA ALA A 124 10.53 -15.36 -3.61
C ALA A 124 9.08 -15.60 -4.08
N LEU A 125 8.16 -14.67 -3.78
CA LEU A 125 6.77 -14.81 -4.20
C LEU A 125 6.61 -14.58 -5.71
N LEU A 126 7.26 -13.57 -6.28
CA LEU A 126 7.21 -13.28 -7.71
C LEU A 126 7.83 -14.40 -8.56
N GLN A 127 8.81 -15.13 -8.01
CA GLN A 127 9.38 -16.32 -8.64
C GLN A 127 8.47 -17.55 -8.53
N LEU A 128 7.61 -17.59 -7.52
CA LEU A 128 6.71 -18.71 -7.25
C LEU A 128 5.40 -18.60 -8.05
N ILE A 129 4.83 -17.40 -8.15
CA ILE A 129 3.56 -17.15 -8.83
C ILE A 129 3.61 -15.84 -9.63
N GLN A 130 3.03 -15.88 -10.82
CA GLN A 130 2.86 -14.70 -11.65
C GLN A 130 1.71 -13.84 -11.13
N TYR A 131 1.91 -12.52 -11.14
CA TYR A 131 0.85 -11.55 -10.91
C TYR A 131 0.00 -11.37 -12.17
N ASP A 132 -1.32 -11.50 -12.02
CA ASP A 132 -2.37 -11.48 -13.05
C ASP A 132 -3.00 -10.09 -13.24
N SER A 133 -2.39 -9.03 -12.70
CA SER A 133 -2.90 -7.64 -12.77
C SER A 133 -4.14 -7.36 -11.91
N PHE A 134 -4.69 -8.37 -11.23
CA PHE A 134 -5.81 -8.19 -10.32
C PHE A 134 -5.84 -9.25 -9.19
N PRO A 135 -6.03 -8.91 -7.90
CA PRO A 135 -6.30 -7.58 -7.32
C PRO A 135 -5.10 -6.66 -7.36
N PRO A 136 -5.19 -5.38 -6.95
CA PRO A 136 -4.01 -4.52 -6.84
C PRO A 136 -2.90 -5.17 -6.04
N GLU A 137 -1.68 -4.76 -6.33
CA GLU A 137 -0.50 -5.54 -5.98
C GLU A 137 -0.36 -5.74 -4.47
N ASP A 138 -0.74 -4.73 -3.70
CA ASP A 138 -0.70 -4.70 -2.25
C ASP A 138 -1.65 -5.72 -1.62
N VAL A 139 -2.86 -5.83 -2.17
CA VAL A 139 -3.82 -6.88 -1.85
C VAL A 139 -3.30 -8.24 -2.27
N TRP A 140 -2.75 -8.34 -3.49
CA TRP A 140 -2.23 -9.59 -4.01
C TRP A 140 -1.06 -10.12 -3.15
N TYR A 141 -0.15 -9.25 -2.73
CA TYR A 141 0.92 -9.58 -1.79
C TYR A 141 0.37 -10.05 -0.46
N ALA A 142 -0.53 -9.28 0.16
CA ALA A 142 -1.13 -9.66 1.43
C ALA A 142 -1.83 -11.03 1.37
N GLN A 143 -2.46 -11.34 0.24
CA GLN A 143 -3.15 -12.61 0.03
C GLN A 143 -2.20 -13.78 -0.22
N ASN A 144 -1.01 -13.56 -0.78
CA ASN A 144 -0.16 -14.65 -1.27
C ASN A 144 1.17 -14.83 -0.52
N LEU A 145 1.60 -13.86 0.29
CA LEU A 145 2.86 -13.90 1.04
C LEU A 145 2.99 -15.09 2.01
N HIS A 146 1.87 -15.65 2.48
CA HIS A 146 1.85 -16.88 3.26
C HIS A 146 2.49 -18.07 2.51
N ARG A 147 2.45 -18.08 1.16
CA ARG A 147 3.02 -19.15 0.32
C ARG A 147 4.54 -19.21 0.37
N VAL A 148 5.20 -18.14 0.80
CA VAL A 148 6.66 -18.04 0.96
C VAL A 148 7.08 -17.89 2.42
N ASN A 149 6.22 -18.34 3.35
CA ASN A 149 6.42 -18.24 4.80
C ASN A 149 6.80 -16.83 5.24
N ALA A 150 6.18 -15.80 4.64
CA ALA A 150 6.38 -14.42 5.05
C ALA A 150 5.43 -14.07 6.20
N SER A 151 5.95 -13.28 7.14
CA SER A 151 5.21 -12.78 8.28
C SER A 151 4.45 -11.49 7.92
N ILE A 152 3.13 -11.51 8.09
CA ILE A 152 2.28 -10.35 7.85
C ILE A 152 1.82 -9.79 9.21
N ALA A 153 1.93 -8.48 9.40
CA ALA A 153 1.50 -7.87 10.65
C ALA A 153 -0.01 -8.05 10.88
N PRO A 154 -0.44 -8.43 12.09
CA PRO A 154 -1.86 -8.54 12.40
C PRO A 154 -2.52 -7.15 12.46
N VAL A 155 -3.82 -7.08 12.20
CA VAL A 155 -4.60 -5.83 12.10
C VAL A 155 -4.39 -4.87 13.29
N HIS A 156 -4.33 -5.41 14.52
CA HIS A 156 -4.17 -4.59 15.73
C HIS A 156 -2.79 -3.91 15.82
N ILE A 157 -1.78 -4.44 15.13
CA ILE A 157 -0.45 -3.83 14.94
C ILE A 157 -0.45 -2.95 13.69
N ALA A 158 -1.03 -3.42 12.59
CA ALA A 158 -1.09 -2.68 11.33
C ALA A 158 -1.69 -1.27 11.48
N LYS A 159 -2.73 -1.10 12.32
CA LYS A 159 -3.34 0.21 12.59
C LYS A 159 -2.39 1.18 13.30
N THR A 160 -1.40 0.68 14.07
CA THR A 160 -0.41 1.53 14.74
C THR A 160 0.68 2.00 13.79
N PHE A 161 0.91 1.25 12.72
CA PHE A 161 1.81 1.63 11.65
C PHE A 161 1.18 2.68 10.73
N ALA A 162 0.01 2.40 10.16
CA ALA A 162 -0.62 3.29 9.20
C ALA A 162 -2.14 3.35 9.34
N VAL A 163 -2.68 4.55 9.17
CA VAL A 163 -4.13 4.80 9.15
C VAL A 163 -4.61 5.10 7.74
N GLU A 164 -5.60 4.33 7.29
CA GLU A 164 -6.40 4.62 6.10
C GLU A 164 -7.90 4.54 6.41
N SER A 165 -8.49 3.39 6.73
CA SER A 165 -9.92 3.33 7.13
C SER A 165 -10.13 2.95 8.58
N VAL A 166 -9.12 2.34 9.22
CA VAL A 166 -9.13 2.01 10.65
C VAL A 166 -8.39 3.10 11.41
N PHE A 167 -9.09 3.79 12.33
CA PHE A 167 -8.49 4.84 13.15
C PHE A 167 -7.46 4.29 14.13
N TYR A 168 -6.35 4.99 14.25
CA TYR A 168 -5.43 4.92 15.37
C TYR A 168 -4.96 6.33 15.70
N GLU A 169 -4.78 6.61 16.99
CA GLU A 169 -4.57 7.97 17.45
C GLU A 169 -3.21 8.54 17.03
N ARG A 170 -2.12 7.78 17.15
CA ARG A 170 -0.77 8.26 16.87
C ARG A 170 0.00 7.29 15.96
N PRO A 171 -0.44 7.11 14.70
CA PRO A 171 0.17 6.15 13.79
C PRO A 171 1.53 6.64 13.31
N VAL A 172 2.34 5.78 12.69
CA VAL A 172 3.60 6.20 12.06
C VAL A 172 3.34 7.03 10.81
N GLY A 173 2.31 6.66 10.05
CA GLY A 173 1.88 7.41 8.89
C GLY A 173 0.38 7.33 8.66
N VAL A 174 -0.07 8.17 7.74
CA VAL A 174 -1.45 8.13 7.25
C VAL A 174 -1.45 8.10 5.74
N HIS A 175 -2.47 7.46 5.20
CA HIS A 175 -2.74 7.39 3.78
C HIS A 175 -4.01 8.18 3.48
N ARG A 176 -4.07 8.81 2.31
CA ARG A 176 -5.25 9.53 1.85
C ARG A 176 -6.45 8.58 1.78
N PHE A 177 -7.53 8.96 2.44
CA PHE A 177 -8.81 8.27 2.35
C PHE A 177 -9.96 9.30 2.36
N THR A 178 -11.16 8.87 1.99
CA THR A 178 -12.38 9.70 1.99
C THR A 178 -12.94 9.88 3.42
N TRP A 179 -12.09 10.30 4.35
CA TRP A 179 -12.49 10.57 5.74
C TRP A 179 -13.56 11.66 5.83
N GLY A 180 -14.59 11.40 6.65
CA GLY A 180 -15.51 12.44 7.10
C GLY A 180 -14.82 13.43 8.05
N CYS A 181 -15.42 14.61 8.22
CA CYS A 181 -14.78 15.72 8.94
C CYS A 181 -14.38 15.44 10.38
N LYS A 182 -15.20 14.68 11.12
CA LYS A 182 -14.87 14.27 12.49
C LYS A 182 -13.56 13.47 12.55
N PHE A 183 -13.34 12.58 11.60
CA PHE A 183 -12.13 11.77 11.54
C PHE A 183 -10.92 12.63 11.15
N ARG A 184 -11.08 13.50 10.13
CA ARG A 184 -10.01 14.41 9.69
C ARG A 184 -9.52 15.32 10.81
N ARG A 185 -10.43 15.93 11.58
CA ARG A 185 -10.05 16.75 12.73
C ARG A 185 -9.29 15.94 13.77
N LYS A 186 -9.82 14.77 14.15
CA LYS A 186 -9.20 13.91 15.15
C LYS A 186 -7.79 13.44 14.75
N ILE A 187 -7.58 13.05 13.49
CA ILE A 187 -6.23 12.64 13.05
C ILE A 187 -5.29 13.83 12.89
N SER A 188 -5.80 15.03 12.54
CA SER A 188 -4.96 16.24 12.46
C SER A 188 -4.48 16.76 13.82
N GLU A 189 -5.18 16.44 14.92
CA GLU A 189 -4.75 16.77 16.29
C GLU A 189 -3.44 16.05 16.66
N THR A 190 -3.25 14.84 16.14
CA THR A 190 -2.13 13.95 16.49
C THR A 190 -1.16 13.73 15.36
N CYS A 191 -1.55 14.05 14.12
CA CYS A 191 -0.74 14.05 12.91
C CYS A 191 -1.08 15.31 12.09
N PRO A 192 -0.59 16.49 12.49
CA PRO A 192 -0.85 17.74 11.77
C PRO A 192 -0.45 17.69 10.29
N GLU A 193 0.52 16.86 9.94
CA GLU A 193 1.00 16.64 8.58
C GLU A 193 -0.05 16.00 7.67
N SER A 194 -1.05 15.31 8.24
CA SER A 194 -2.15 14.67 7.50
C SER A 194 -2.91 15.65 6.59
N VAL A 195 -2.92 16.95 6.93
CA VAL A 195 -3.55 17.99 6.09
C VAL A 195 -2.91 18.12 4.71
N MET A 196 -1.65 17.72 4.54
CA MET A 196 -0.93 17.79 3.25
C MET A 196 -1.40 16.74 2.23
N VAL A 197 -1.96 15.63 2.71
CA VAL A 197 -2.45 14.53 1.85
C VAL A 197 -3.98 14.50 1.74
N LEU A 198 -4.67 15.39 2.46
CA LEU A 198 -6.12 15.51 2.43
C LEU A 198 -6.58 16.50 1.36
N PRO A 199 -7.71 16.25 0.68
CA PRO A 199 -8.19 17.15 -0.37
C PRO A 199 -8.50 18.54 0.17
N ASN A 200 -8.05 19.56 -0.57
CA ASN A 200 -8.38 20.96 -0.32
C ASN A 200 -9.90 21.16 -0.32
N GLY A 201 -10.43 21.64 0.79
CA GLY A 201 -11.86 21.63 1.09
C GLY A 201 -11.99 21.32 2.57
N GLY A 202 -11.83 22.36 3.36
CA GLY A 202 -11.73 22.26 4.81
C GLY A 202 -12.87 21.46 5.44
N CYS A 203 -12.51 20.89 6.58
CA CYS A 203 -13.42 20.69 7.68
C CYS A 203 -13.11 21.75 8.74
#